data_AF-A0A368FX60-F1
#
_entry.id   AF-A0A368FX60-F1
#
_cell.length_a   1.000
_cell.length_b   1.000
_cell.length_c   1.000
_cell.angle_alpha   90.00
_cell.angle_beta   90.00
_cell.angle_gamma   90.00
#
_symmetry.space_group_name_H-M   'P 1'
#
loop_
_entity.id
_entity.type
_entity.pdbx_description
1 polymer ?
#
loop_
_entity_poly.entity_id
_entity_poly.type
_entity_poly.pdbx_seq_one_letter_code
_entity_poly.pdbx_strand_id
1 'polypeptide(L)'
;MGVSGEESRAKAALIGFLTPTTRLDVRRAALDYVIAVSGALDGSASRLFLEDDCAMGEAVCRLCENTLADRSHTLSALTNFSSGSAEVANYILSQSKCAQLAFDACRSRAPYANFGARLLANLSRHFPDRVGDLLAAHETKALSVLVGESFFFHVLNL
;
A
#
# COMPACT_ATOMS: atom_id res chain seq x y z
N MET A 1 -12.51 -22.12 25.93
CA MET A 1 -11.79 -22.68 24.78
C MET A 1 -12.46 -22.40 23.42
N GLY A 2 -13.44 -21.48 23.30
CA GLY A 2 -14.16 -21.23 22.03
C GLY A 2 -13.75 -19.98 21.23
N VAL A 3 -12.93 -19.08 21.79
CA VAL A 3 -12.70 -17.73 21.23
C VAL A 3 -11.72 -17.75 20.04
N SER A 4 -10.65 -18.56 20.10
CA SER A 4 -9.60 -18.55 19.06
C SER A 4 -10.06 -19.07 17.70
N GLY A 5 -10.99 -20.03 17.67
CA GLY A 5 -11.49 -20.62 16.42
C GLY A 5 -12.55 -19.77 15.70
N GLU A 6 -13.26 -18.91 16.42
CA GLU A 6 -14.20 -17.94 15.82
C GLU A 6 -13.46 -16.72 15.28
N GLU A 7 -12.47 -16.23 16.04
CA GLU A 7 -11.61 -15.11 15.63
C GLU A 7 -10.83 -15.43 14.34
N SER A 8 -10.22 -16.62 14.26
CA SER A 8 -9.52 -17.07 13.04
C SER A 8 -10.45 -17.15 11.83
N ARG A 9 -11.69 -17.65 12.00
CA ARG A 9 -12.68 -17.70 10.91
C ARG A 9 -13.15 -16.31 10.48
N ALA A 10 -13.36 -15.41 11.44
CA ALA A 10 -13.74 -14.03 11.15
C ALA A 10 -12.63 -13.29 10.39
N LYS A 11 -11.37 -13.48 10.79
CA LYS A 11 -10.20 -12.92 10.09
C LYS A 11 -10.09 -13.47 8.66
N ALA A 12 -10.23 -14.78 8.47
CA ALA A 12 -10.20 -15.41 7.15
C ALA A 12 -11.32 -14.86 6.24
N ALA A 13 -12.54 -14.70 6.77
CA ALA A 13 -13.64 -14.10 6.04
C ALA A 13 -13.35 -12.63 5.67
N LEU A 14 -12.81 -11.86 6.61
CA LEU A 14 -12.41 -10.47 6.38
C LEU A 14 -11.39 -10.37 5.25
N ILE A 15 -10.34 -11.20 5.27
CA ILE A 15 -9.35 -11.29 4.18
C ILE A 15 -10.03 -11.64 2.85
N GLY A 16 -10.97 -12.58 2.85
CA GLY A 16 -11.75 -12.97 1.67
C GLY A 16 -12.57 -11.82 1.06
N PHE A 17 -13.02 -10.85 1.87
CA PHE A 17 -13.70 -9.66 1.36
C PHE A 17 -12.74 -8.66 0.72
N LEU A 18 -11.45 -8.70 1.04
CA LEU A 18 -10.42 -7.80 0.52
C LEU A 18 -9.87 -8.25 -0.85
N THR A 19 -10.76 -8.50 -1.81
CA THR A 19 -10.38 -8.85 -3.18
C THR A 19 -10.95 -7.86 -4.21
N PRO A 20 -10.27 -7.61 -5.34
CA PRO A 20 -10.77 -6.70 -6.37
C PRO A 20 -12.15 -7.09 -6.93
N THR A 21 -12.47 -8.39 -6.90
CA THR A 21 -13.72 -8.97 -7.41
C THR A 21 -14.88 -8.91 -6.43
N THR A 22 -14.64 -8.64 -5.14
CA THR A 22 -15.70 -8.43 -4.15
C THR A 22 -16.57 -7.21 -4.55
N ARG A 23 -17.86 -7.23 -4.19
CA ARG A 23 -18.73 -6.07 -4.37
C ARG A 23 -18.15 -4.84 -3.64
N LEU A 24 -18.17 -3.67 -4.28
CA LEU A 24 -17.46 -2.48 -3.80
C LEU A 24 -17.84 -2.07 -2.38
N ASP A 25 -19.14 -2.07 -2.06
CA ASP A 25 -19.67 -1.74 -0.73
C ASP A 25 -19.19 -2.72 0.36
N VAL A 26 -19.18 -4.02 0.09
CA VAL A 26 -18.68 -5.05 1.01
C VAL A 26 -17.18 -4.89 1.22
N ARG A 27 -16.43 -4.70 0.13
CA ARG A 27 -14.99 -4.45 0.21
C ARG A 27 -14.68 -3.16 0.99
N ARG A 28 -15.49 -2.12 0.83
CA ARG A 28 -15.32 -0.87 1.59
C ARG A 28 -15.59 -1.03 3.06
N ALA A 29 -16.69 -1.68 3.42
CA ALA A 29 -16.98 -1.99 4.82
C ALA A 29 -15.86 -2.83 5.47
N ALA A 30 -15.31 -3.80 4.73
CA ALA A 30 -14.16 -4.58 5.18
C ALA A 30 -12.91 -3.71 5.37
N LEU A 31 -12.58 -2.82 4.42
CA LEU A 31 -11.46 -1.90 4.54
C LEU A 31 -11.62 -0.91 5.70
N ASP A 32 -12.83 -0.36 5.90
CA ASP A 32 -13.12 0.56 6.99
C ASP A 32 -12.90 -0.13 8.35
N TYR A 33 -13.32 -1.39 8.46
CA TYR A 33 -13.02 -2.20 9.64
C TYR A 33 -11.51 -2.39 9.84
N VAL A 34 -10.77 -2.75 8.79
CA VAL A 34 -9.29 -2.90 8.86
C VAL A 34 -8.62 -1.60 9.28
N ILE A 35 -9.06 -0.45 8.76
CA ILE A 35 -8.54 0.86 9.15
C ILE A 35 -8.82 1.13 10.63
N ALA A 36 -10.02 0.84 11.11
CA ALA A 36 -10.40 1.05 12.49
C ALA A 36 -9.54 0.23 13.46
N VAL A 37 -9.35 -1.08 13.19
CA VAL A 37 -8.57 -1.95 14.07
C VAL A 37 -7.07 -1.70 13.97
N SER A 38 -6.55 -1.32 12.79
CA SER A 38 -5.13 -0.98 12.62
C SER A 38 -4.76 0.37 13.24
N GLY A 39 -5.73 1.23 13.54
CA GLY A 39 -5.49 2.53 14.18
C GLY A 39 -5.11 2.44 15.67
N ALA A 40 -5.20 1.26 16.30
CA ALA A 40 -4.83 1.06 17.69
C ALA A 40 -3.32 1.23 17.91
N LEU A 41 -2.94 2.02 18.92
CA LEU A 41 -1.54 2.34 19.25
C LEU A 41 -0.90 1.34 20.23
N ASP A 42 -1.45 0.15 20.36
CA ASP A 42 -1.02 -0.92 21.28
C ASP A 42 -0.09 -1.96 20.62
N GLY A 43 0.30 -1.72 19.36
CA GLY A 43 1.12 -2.63 18.57
C GLY A 43 0.36 -3.85 18.01
N SER A 44 -0.97 -3.90 18.14
CA SER A 44 -1.80 -4.94 17.51
C SER A 44 -1.82 -4.81 15.99
N ALA A 45 -1.65 -3.59 15.44
CA ALA A 45 -1.64 -3.34 14.01
C ALA A 45 -0.56 -4.14 13.27
N SER A 46 0.69 -4.13 13.75
CA SER A 46 1.77 -4.88 13.12
C SER A 46 1.57 -6.40 13.23
N ARG A 47 1.03 -6.88 14.36
CA ARG A 47 0.68 -8.30 14.52
C ARG A 47 -0.40 -8.72 13.53
N LEU A 48 -1.47 -7.93 13.39
CA LEU A 48 -2.55 -8.19 12.43
C LEU A 48 -2.02 -8.25 11.00
N PHE A 49 -1.04 -7.40 10.65
CA PHE A 49 -0.41 -7.41 9.34
C PHE A 49 0.42 -8.68 9.11
N LEU A 50 1.26 -9.07 10.07
CA LEU A 50 2.30 -10.10 9.92
C LEU A 50 1.82 -11.54 10.19
N GLU A 51 0.77 -11.70 10.99
CA GLU A 51 0.19 -13.00 11.34
C GLU A 51 -0.36 -13.71 10.10
N ASP A 52 -0.37 -15.05 10.14
CA ASP A 52 -0.79 -15.94 9.05
C ASP A 52 -0.03 -15.64 7.74
N ASP A 53 1.31 -15.65 7.80
CA ASP A 53 2.21 -15.37 6.67
C ASP A 53 1.89 -14.07 5.93
N CYS A 54 1.59 -13.03 6.71
CA CYS A 54 1.21 -11.71 6.21
C CYS A 54 -0.09 -11.67 5.38
N ALA A 55 -1.01 -12.64 5.49
CA ALA A 55 -2.18 -12.75 4.61
C ALA A 55 -3.05 -11.48 4.58
N MET A 56 -3.27 -10.83 5.73
CA MET A 56 -3.99 -9.55 5.80
C MET A 56 -3.23 -8.43 5.08
N GLY A 57 -1.92 -8.31 5.37
CA GLY A 57 -1.06 -7.32 4.75
C GLY A 57 -0.98 -7.47 3.24
N GLU A 58 -0.85 -8.71 2.76
CA GLU A 58 -0.84 -9.04 1.35
C GLU A 58 -2.17 -8.68 0.66
N ALA A 59 -3.31 -9.01 1.27
CA ALA A 59 -4.62 -8.66 0.72
C ALA A 59 -4.78 -7.14 0.55
N VAL A 60 -4.39 -6.35 1.56
CA VAL A 60 -4.43 -4.88 1.49
C VAL A 60 -3.48 -4.32 0.43
N CYS A 61 -2.24 -4.85 0.33
CA CYS A 61 -1.28 -4.48 -0.71
C CYS A 61 -1.83 -4.77 -2.11
N ARG A 62 -2.34 -5.99 -2.35
CA ARG A 62 -2.92 -6.40 -3.62
C ARG A 62 -4.11 -5.52 -4.01
N LEU A 63 -4.97 -5.14 -3.07
CA LEU A 63 -6.03 -4.18 -3.34
C LEU A 63 -5.48 -2.81 -3.75
N CYS A 64 -4.51 -2.28 -3.02
CA CYS A 64 -3.88 -0.99 -3.34
C CYS A 64 -3.32 -0.96 -4.77
N GLU A 65 -2.71 -2.07 -5.18
CA GLU A 65 -2.10 -2.22 -6.50
C GLU A 65 -3.14 -2.30 -7.62
N ASN A 66 -4.21 -3.07 -7.40
CA ASN A 66 -5.14 -3.45 -8.47
C ASN A 66 -6.39 -2.56 -8.54
N THR A 67 -6.69 -1.76 -7.52
CA THR A 67 -7.96 -1.02 -7.44
C THR A 67 -7.75 0.45 -7.13
N LEU A 68 -7.81 1.30 -8.17
CA LEU A 68 -7.60 2.75 -8.02
C LEU A 68 -8.61 3.39 -7.06
N ALA A 69 -9.87 2.92 -7.09
CA ALA A 69 -10.90 3.42 -6.20
C ALA A 69 -10.49 3.25 -4.72
N ASP A 70 -9.91 2.10 -4.35
CA ASP A 70 -9.65 1.71 -2.96
C ASP A 70 -8.33 2.26 -2.40
N ARG A 71 -7.49 2.89 -3.24
CA ARG A 71 -6.14 3.37 -2.88
C ARG A 71 -6.10 4.28 -1.66
N SER A 72 -7.06 5.20 -1.51
CA SER A 72 -7.08 6.07 -0.32
C SER A 72 -7.21 5.28 0.98
N HIS A 73 -8.04 4.24 0.99
CA HIS A 73 -8.31 3.41 2.15
C HIS A 73 -7.17 2.44 2.41
N THR A 74 -6.67 1.77 1.36
CA THR A 74 -5.54 0.84 1.49
C THR A 74 -4.28 1.57 1.94
N LEU A 75 -3.97 2.76 1.39
CA LEU A 75 -2.84 3.57 1.85
C LEU A 75 -3.00 4.03 3.30
N SER A 76 -4.22 4.32 3.76
CA SER A 76 -4.48 4.63 5.16
C SER A 76 -4.20 3.44 6.07
N ALA A 77 -4.69 2.24 5.72
CA ALA A 77 -4.42 1.02 6.47
C ALA A 77 -2.91 0.70 6.50
N LEU A 78 -2.22 0.79 5.36
CA LEU A 78 -0.77 0.56 5.27
C LEU A 78 0.03 1.59 6.09
N THR A 79 -0.46 2.84 6.18
CA THR A 79 0.13 3.86 7.05
C THR A 79 0.02 3.43 8.52
N ASN A 80 -1.16 2.98 8.94
CA ASN A 80 -1.37 2.50 10.30
C ASN A 80 -0.47 1.31 10.62
N PHE A 81 -0.43 0.29 9.75
CA PHE A 81 0.37 -0.91 9.93
C PHE A 81 1.88 -0.63 10.03
N SER A 82 2.39 0.33 9.26
CA SER A 82 3.83 0.67 9.22
C SER A 82 4.27 1.71 10.26
N SER A 83 3.32 2.32 10.99
CA SER A 83 3.59 3.44 11.91
C SER A 83 4.72 3.19 12.91
N GLY A 84 4.72 2.00 13.53
CA GLY A 84 5.72 1.58 14.52
C GLY A 84 6.47 0.29 14.18
N SER A 85 6.31 -0.27 12.98
CA SER A 85 6.92 -1.56 12.62
C SER A 85 7.85 -1.45 11.42
N ALA A 86 9.14 -1.63 11.68
CA ALA A 86 10.17 -1.73 10.63
C ALA A 86 9.97 -2.99 9.77
N GLU A 87 9.45 -4.08 10.33
CA GLU A 87 9.16 -5.32 9.60
C GLU A 87 8.07 -5.10 8.55
N VAL A 88 6.96 -4.47 8.94
CA VAL A 88 5.88 -4.11 8.01
C VAL A 88 6.37 -3.10 6.97
N ALA A 89 7.12 -2.08 7.37
CA ALA A 89 7.68 -1.11 6.44
C ALA A 89 8.63 -1.78 5.42
N ASN A 90 9.45 -2.74 5.86
CA ASN A 90 10.32 -3.52 5.01
C ASN A 90 9.52 -4.39 4.03
N TYR A 91 8.44 -5.02 4.49
CA TYR A 91 7.53 -5.77 3.63
C TYR A 91 6.96 -4.88 2.53
N ILE A 92 6.39 -3.72 2.89
CA ILE A 92 5.79 -2.79 1.92
C ILE A 92 6.80 -2.36 0.87
N LEU A 93 8.05 -2.08 1.27
CA LEU A 93 9.11 -1.66 0.35
C LEU A 93 9.63 -2.80 -0.55
N SER A 94 9.65 -4.04 -0.06
CA SER A 94 10.35 -5.14 -0.75
C SER A 94 9.40 -6.07 -1.50
N GLN A 95 8.15 -6.17 -1.05
CA GLN A 95 7.17 -7.17 -1.49
C GLN A 95 5.91 -6.55 -2.09
N SER A 96 5.86 -5.23 -2.27
CA SER A 96 4.70 -4.55 -2.85
C SER A 96 5.11 -3.37 -3.74
N LYS A 97 4.20 -2.91 -4.58
CA LYS A 97 4.31 -1.67 -5.36
C LYS A 97 3.68 -0.47 -4.65
N CYS A 98 3.23 -0.63 -3.40
CA CYS A 98 2.48 0.42 -2.69
C CYS A 98 3.31 1.68 -2.46
N ALA A 99 4.61 1.55 -2.16
CA ALA A 99 5.51 2.69 -2.03
C ALA A 99 5.66 3.47 -3.34
N GLN A 100 5.85 2.76 -4.45
CA GLN A 100 5.89 3.36 -5.79
C GLN A 100 4.56 4.08 -6.11
N LEU A 101 3.42 3.43 -5.87
CA LEU A 101 2.10 4.03 -6.14
C LEU A 101 1.83 5.28 -5.29
N ALA A 102 2.32 5.28 -4.05
CA ALA A 102 2.27 6.45 -3.18
C ALA A 102 3.12 7.59 -3.74
N PHE A 103 4.33 7.30 -4.22
CA PHE A 103 5.20 8.28 -4.87
C PHE A 103 4.56 8.86 -6.13
N ASP A 104 4.07 8.00 -7.03
CA ASP A 104 3.42 8.41 -8.27
C ASP A 104 2.22 9.32 -7.99
N ALA A 105 1.43 9.02 -6.94
CA ALA A 105 0.32 9.85 -6.52
C ALA A 105 0.76 11.24 -6.03
N CYS A 106 1.83 11.31 -5.23
CA CYS A 106 2.37 12.60 -4.78
C CYS A 106 2.90 13.43 -5.95
N ARG A 107 3.65 12.79 -6.86
CA ARG A 107 4.23 13.44 -8.04
C ARG A 107 3.17 13.97 -8.99
N SER A 108 2.14 13.17 -9.29
CA SER A 108 1.06 13.55 -10.20
C SER A 108 -0.02 14.40 -9.54
N ARG A 109 0.13 14.74 -8.24
CA ARG A 109 -0.89 15.43 -7.43
C ARG A 109 -2.26 14.75 -7.50
N ALA A 110 -2.28 13.42 -7.46
CA ALA A 110 -3.52 12.65 -7.48
C ALA A 110 -4.42 13.01 -6.28
N PRO A 111 -5.76 12.80 -6.38
CA PRO A 111 -6.69 13.12 -5.28
C PRO A 111 -6.37 12.44 -3.94
N TYR A 112 -5.62 11.33 -3.96
CA TYR A 112 -5.20 10.58 -2.79
C TYR A 112 -3.72 10.79 -2.40
N ALA A 113 -3.04 11.81 -2.96
CA ALA A 113 -1.63 12.11 -2.71
C ALA A 113 -1.30 12.27 -1.22
N ASN A 114 -2.20 12.85 -0.43
CA ASN A 114 -1.99 13.02 1.01
C ASN A 114 -1.86 11.68 1.76
N PHE A 115 -2.59 10.64 1.33
CA PHE A 115 -2.46 9.29 1.90
C PHE A 115 -1.12 8.67 1.49
N GLY A 116 -0.70 8.87 0.24
CA GLY A 116 0.61 8.44 -0.24
C GLY A 116 1.76 9.07 0.55
N ALA A 117 1.72 10.39 0.77
CA ALA A 117 2.74 11.10 1.52
C ALA A 117 2.87 10.60 2.97
N ARG A 118 1.76 10.28 3.63
CA ARG A 118 1.76 9.72 5.00
C ARG A 118 2.40 8.34 5.06
N LEU A 119 2.10 7.47 4.09
CA LEU A 119 2.76 6.18 3.99
C LEU A 119 4.27 6.36 3.79
N LEU A 120 4.68 7.18 2.82
CA LEU A 120 6.09 7.44 2.54
C LEU A 120 6.83 7.99 3.77
N ALA A 121 6.22 8.92 4.51
CA ALA A 121 6.81 9.43 5.76
C ALA A 121 7.05 8.32 6.81
N ASN A 122 6.13 7.36 6.94
CA ASN A 122 6.34 6.22 7.83
C ASN A 122 7.44 5.28 7.32
N LEU A 123 7.48 5.00 6.01
CA LEU A 123 8.52 4.17 5.42
C LEU A 123 9.91 4.82 5.58
N SER A 124 10.02 6.12 5.32
CA SER A 124 11.27 6.89 5.47
C SER A 124 11.75 6.97 6.91
N ARG A 125 10.85 6.90 7.90
CA ARG A 125 11.24 6.84 9.33
C ARG A 125 12.08 5.61 9.63
N HIS A 126 11.75 4.47 9.01
CA HIS A 126 12.44 3.19 9.24
C HIS A 126 13.59 2.96 8.25
N PHE A 127 13.41 3.37 6.99
CA PHE A 127 14.35 3.12 5.90
C PHE A 127 14.53 4.36 5.01
N PRO A 128 15.18 5.43 5.51
CA PRO A 128 15.30 6.69 4.79
C PRO A 128 16.04 6.51 3.44
N ASP A 129 17.15 5.78 3.44
CA ASP A 129 17.98 5.58 2.25
C ASP A 129 17.23 4.82 1.16
N ARG A 130 16.54 3.74 1.52
CA ARG A 130 15.79 2.91 0.56
C ARG A 130 14.61 3.65 -0.07
N VAL A 131 13.95 4.52 0.70
CA VAL A 131 12.94 5.40 0.11
C VAL A 131 13.63 6.38 -0.83
N GLY A 132 14.74 7.01 -0.43
CA GLY A 132 15.54 7.88 -1.29
C GLY A 132 15.96 7.24 -2.62
N ASP A 133 16.49 6.02 -2.57
CA ASP A 133 16.88 5.25 -3.76
C ASP A 133 15.69 4.97 -4.68
N LEU A 134 14.54 4.63 -4.10
CA LEU A 134 13.30 4.40 -4.85
C LEU A 134 12.86 5.69 -5.56
N LEU A 135 12.93 6.85 -4.88
CA LEU A 135 12.63 8.16 -5.48
C LEU A 135 13.56 8.44 -6.66
N ALA A 136 14.88 8.29 -6.47
CA ALA A 136 15.90 8.57 -7.49
C ALA A 136 15.77 7.65 -8.71
N ALA A 137 15.50 6.35 -8.49
CA ALA A 137 15.27 5.39 -9.56
C ALA A 137 14.02 5.74 -10.38
N HIS A 138 12.96 6.21 -9.72
CA HIS A 138 11.73 6.62 -10.40
C HIS A 138 11.89 7.90 -11.22
N GLU A 139 12.62 8.89 -10.72
CA GLU A 139 12.95 10.09 -11.49
C GLU A 139 13.77 9.76 -12.74
N THR A 140 14.80 8.92 -12.59
CA THR A 140 15.64 8.47 -13.70
C THR A 140 14.80 7.74 -14.77
N LYS A 141 13.90 6.85 -14.34
CA LYS A 141 12.99 6.15 -15.26
C LYS A 141 12.03 7.10 -15.97
N ALA A 142 11.46 8.08 -15.26
CA ALA A 142 10.56 9.07 -15.85
C ALA A 142 11.27 9.93 -16.91
N LEU A 143 12.50 10.38 -16.62
CA LEU A 143 13.34 11.12 -17.57
C LEU A 143 13.66 10.26 -18.80
N SER A 144 13.98 8.98 -18.62
CA SER A 144 14.28 8.08 -19.75
C SER A 144 13.08 7.88 -20.70
N VAL A 145 11.86 7.84 -20.18
CA VAL A 145 10.64 7.75 -20.99
C VAL A 145 10.42 9.04 -21.78
N LEU A 146 10.58 10.21 -21.14
CA LEU A 146 10.42 11.51 -21.83
C LEU A 146 11.47 11.72 -22.92
N VAL A 147 12.72 11.32 -22.67
CA VAL A 147 13.79 11.39 -23.69
C VAL A 147 13.55 10.38 -24.82
N GLY A 148 13.06 9.17 -24.49
CA GLY A 148 12.68 8.16 -25.48
C GLY A 148 11.51 8.58 -26.38
N GLU A 149 10.50 9.24 -25.83
CA GLU A 149 9.37 9.79 -26.60
C GLU A 149 9.78 10.98 -27.48
N SER A 150 10.73 11.81 -27.02
CA SER A 150 11.27 12.93 -27.80
C SER A 150 12.06 12.46 -29.03
N PHE A 151 12.77 11.34 -28.93
CA PHE A 151 13.44 10.71 -30.08
C PHE A 151 12.45 10.08 -31.07
N PHE A 152 11.36 9.47 -30.58
CA PHE A 152 10.36 8.84 -31.45
C PHE A 152 9.57 9.87 -32.27
N PHE A 153 9.30 11.05 -31.71
CA PHE A 153 8.64 12.16 -32.43
C PHE A 153 9.50 12.77 -33.55
N HIS A 154 10.83 12.68 -33.44
CA HIS A 154 11.76 13.18 -34.47
C HIS A 154 11.97 12.19 -35.62
N VAL A 155 11.79 10.88 -35.38
CA VAL A 155 11.93 9.85 -36.43
C VAL A 155 10.65 9.69 -37.27
N LEU A 156 9.47 10.09 -36.75
CA LEU A 156 8.19 10.03 -37.48
C LEU A 156 7.83 11.31 -38.27
N ASN A 157 8.69 12.33 -38.28
CA ASN A 157 8.54 13.57 -39.07
C ASN A 157 9.60 13.74 -40.17
N LEU A 158 10.29 12.66 -40.55
CA LEU A 158 11.20 12.56 -41.70
C LEU A 158 10.72 11.46 -42.64
#